data_AF-A0A074MGM4-F1
#
_entry.id   AF-A0A074MGM4-F1
#
_cell.length_a   1.000
_cell.length_b   1.000
_cell.length_c   1.000
_cell.angle_alpha   90.00
_cell.angle_beta   90.00
_cell.angle_gamma   90.00
#
_symmetry.space_group_name_H-M   'P 1'
#
loop_
_entity.id
_entity.type
_entity.pdbx_description
1 polymer ?
#
loop_
_entity_poly.entity_id
_entity_poly.type
_entity_poly.pdbx_seq_one_letter_code
_entity_poly.pdbx_strand_id
1 'polypeptide(L)'
;MPSVELSKLQGVSSARSLSETDRTQPTARKASASTDQAKQAAARGVSIEVRSEVDAVTPPIDRERVEQIRAALQDGSYPLVPTKIADAMIAAQISFELPR
;
A
#
# COMPACT_ATOMS: atom_id res chain seq x y z
N MET A 1 11.51 36.38 -14.51
CA MET A 1 10.58 35.43 -13.85
C MET A 1 9.75 34.80 -14.96
N PRO A 2 9.94 33.52 -15.33
CA PRO A 2 9.13 32.88 -16.37
C PRO A 2 7.70 32.68 -15.85
N SER A 3 6.72 33.27 -16.55
CA SER A 3 5.29 33.13 -16.22
C SER A 3 4.81 31.71 -16.54
N VAL A 4 4.22 31.03 -15.57
CA VAL A 4 3.59 29.73 -15.76
C VAL A 4 2.18 29.94 -16.30
N GLU A 5 1.92 29.53 -17.55
CA GLU A 5 0.58 29.59 -18.15
C GLU A 5 -0.32 28.48 -17.59
N LEU A 6 -1.27 28.88 -16.73
CA LEU A 6 -2.24 28.00 -16.07
C LEU A 6 -3.20 27.30 -17.07
N SER A 7 -3.28 27.76 -18.32
CA SER A 7 -4.14 27.17 -19.37
C SER A 7 -3.69 25.80 -19.89
N LYS A 8 -2.48 25.33 -19.55
CA LYS A 8 -1.98 24.01 -19.96
C LYS A 8 -2.11 22.92 -18.89
N LEU A 9 -2.68 23.24 -17.73
CA LEU A 9 -3.05 22.25 -16.73
C LEU A 9 -4.35 21.57 -17.16
N GLN A 10 -4.24 20.59 -18.07
CA GLN A 10 -5.35 19.69 -18.38
C GLN A 10 -5.78 19.04 -17.06
N GLY A 11 -7.03 19.30 -16.67
CA GLY A 11 -7.56 19.00 -15.36
C GLY A 11 -7.35 17.54 -14.97
N VAL A 12 -6.74 17.33 -13.81
CA VAL A 12 -6.64 16.01 -13.21
C VAL A 12 -8.05 15.62 -12.76
N SER A 13 -8.73 14.81 -13.56
CA SER A 13 -10.04 14.26 -13.19
C SER A 13 -9.84 13.06 -12.26
N SER A 14 -10.69 12.92 -11.24
CA SER A 14 -10.64 11.77 -10.34
C SER A 14 -10.97 10.49 -11.11
N ALA A 15 -10.21 9.41 -10.88
CA ALA A 15 -10.54 8.10 -11.42
C ALA A 15 -11.96 7.68 -10.98
N ARG A 16 -12.86 7.46 -11.95
CA ARG A 16 -14.21 6.95 -11.69
C ARG A 16 -14.20 5.43 -11.71
N SER A 17 -14.89 4.80 -10.76
CA SER A 17 -15.03 3.34 -10.72
C SER A 17 -15.84 2.86 -11.92
N LEU A 18 -15.26 1.95 -12.70
CA LEU A 18 -15.97 1.25 -13.77
C LEU A 18 -16.88 0.19 -13.14
N SER A 19 -18.18 0.30 -13.37
CA SER A 19 -19.16 -0.72 -12.96
C SER A 19 -19.07 -1.93 -13.88
N GLU A 20 -19.36 -3.11 -13.34
CA GLU A 20 -19.22 -4.42 -13.99
C GLU A 20 -19.97 -4.56 -15.33
N THR A 21 -20.96 -3.68 -15.56
CA THR A 21 -21.73 -3.57 -16.81
C THR A 21 -20.95 -2.95 -17.98
N ASP A 22 -19.83 -2.26 -17.74
CA ASP A 22 -19.00 -1.67 -18.80
C ASP A 22 -18.03 -2.68 -19.44
N ARG A 23 -18.00 -3.93 -18.92
CA ARG A 23 -17.41 -5.06 -19.66
C ARG A 23 -18.35 -5.45 -20.79
N THR A 24 -18.26 -4.76 -21.91
CA THR A 24 -18.87 -5.22 -23.16
C THR A 24 -18.36 -6.62 -23.49
N GLN A 25 -19.28 -7.59 -23.54
CA GLN A 25 -19.04 -8.94 -24.06
C GLN A 25 -18.28 -8.85 -25.39
N PRO A 26 -17.21 -9.64 -25.60
CA PRO A 26 -16.62 -9.77 -26.91
C PRO A 26 -17.63 -10.49 -27.80
N THR A 27 -18.37 -9.73 -28.60
CA THR A 27 -19.09 -10.29 -29.75
C THR A 27 -18.06 -11.03 -30.61
N ALA A 28 -18.30 -12.33 -30.82
CA ALA A 28 -17.48 -13.18 -31.66
C ALA A 28 -17.49 -12.64 -33.10
N ARG A 29 -16.56 -11.74 -33.40
CA ARG A 29 -16.31 -11.27 -34.76
C ARG A 29 -15.44 -12.31 -35.45
N LYS A 30 -16.06 -13.04 -36.38
CA LYS A 30 -15.38 -14.00 -37.27
C LYS A 30 -14.17 -13.36 -37.94
N ALA A 31 -13.13 -14.18 -38.03
CA ALA A 31 -11.78 -13.92 -38.49
C ALA A 31 -11.66 -13.05 -39.75
N SER A 32 -10.63 -12.20 -39.78
CA SER A 32 -9.53 -12.26 -40.77
C SER A 32 -8.47 -11.21 -40.46
N ALA A 33 -7.21 -11.60 -40.63
CA ALA A 33 -5.98 -10.80 -40.71
C ALA A 33 -5.16 -10.55 -39.43
N SER A 34 -3.94 -11.11 -39.47
CA SER A 34 -2.71 -10.75 -38.76
C SER A 34 -2.51 -11.20 -37.31
N THR A 35 -2.39 -12.52 -37.13
CA THR A 35 -1.85 -13.16 -35.92
C THR A 35 -0.43 -12.68 -35.57
N ASP A 36 0.34 -12.15 -36.52
CA ASP A 36 1.73 -11.74 -36.28
C ASP A 36 1.89 -10.40 -35.54
N GLN A 37 0.95 -9.45 -35.71
CA GLN A 37 1.03 -8.15 -35.01
C GLN A 37 0.54 -8.24 -33.56
N ALA A 38 -0.44 -9.12 -33.28
CA ALA A 38 -0.90 -9.37 -31.92
C ALA A 38 0.19 -10.02 -31.03
N LYS A 39 1.08 -10.82 -31.62
CA LYS A 39 2.22 -11.43 -30.92
C LYS A 39 3.32 -10.42 -30.57
N GLN A 40 3.49 -9.36 -31.37
CA GLN A 40 4.47 -8.30 -31.11
C GLN A 40 3.97 -7.25 -30.11
N ALA A 41 2.66 -7.00 -30.04
CA ALA A 41 2.07 -6.12 -29.02
C ALA A 41 2.00 -6.81 -27.62
N ALA A 42 1.81 -8.13 -27.58
CA ALA A 42 1.85 -8.91 -26.34
C ALA A 42 3.27 -9.03 -25.72
N ALA A 43 4.31 -8.69 -26.47
CA ALA A 43 5.71 -8.74 -26.03
C ALA A 43 6.17 -7.51 -25.23
N ARG A 44 5.30 -6.50 -25.02
CA ARG A 44 5.59 -5.33 -24.19
C ARG A 44 4.81 -5.39 -22.87
N GLY A 45 5.07 -6.43 -22.10
CA GLY A 45 4.62 -6.51 -20.71
C GLY A 45 5.37 -5.50 -19.84
N VAL A 46 4.67 -4.91 -18.86
CA VAL A 46 5.30 -4.18 -17.77
C VAL A 46 5.99 -5.20 -16.88
N SER A 47 7.32 -5.16 -16.81
CA SER A 47 8.09 -5.98 -15.88
C SER A 47 8.08 -5.31 -14.52
N ILE A 48 7.40 -5.93 -13.56
CA ILE A 48 7.40 -5.50 -12.16
C ILE A 48 8.47 -6.31 -11.45
N GLU A 49 9.59 -5.67 -11.14
CA GLU A 49 10.58 -6.25 -10.24
C GLU A 49 10.03 -6.17 -8.81
N VAL A 50 9.38 -7.23 -8.37
CA VAL A 50 9.04 -7.42 -6.96
C VAL A 50 10.34 -7.77 -6.25
N ARG A 51 10.96 -6.76 -5.62
CA ARG A 51 12.19 -6.95 -4.86
C ARG A 51 11.92 -7.99 -3.77
N SER A 52 12.53 -9.16 -3.92
CA SER A 52 12.46 -10.23 -2.92
C SER A 52 13.02 -9.71 -1.61
N GLU A 53 12.17 -9.80 -0.59
CA GLU A 53 12.50 -9.79 0.83
C GLU A 53 13.39 -8.62 1.24
N VAL A 54 12.75 -7.56 1.76
CA VAL A 54 13.42 -6.71 2.76
C VAL A 54 13.90 -7.67 3.83
N ASP A 55 15.20 -7.96 3.80
CA ASP A 55 15.91 -8.75 4.78
C ASP A 55 15.51 -8.15 6.13
N ALA A 56 14.65 -8.85 6.86
CA ALA A 56 14.04 -8.38 8.09
C ALA A 56 15.09 -8.46 9.21
N VAL A 57 16.24 -7.84 8.98
CA VAL A 57 17.13 -7.36 10.03
C VAL A 57 16.21 -6.52 10.91
N THR A 58 16.03 -7.00 12.13
CA THR A 58 15.11 -6.50 13.14
C THR A 58 14.84 -5.00 12.96
N PRO A 59 13.56 -4.56 12.88
CA PRO A 59 13.24 -3.15 12.70
C PRO A 59 14.06 -2.33 13.70
N PRO A 60 14.64 -1.18 13.29
CA PRO A 60 15.58 -0.45 14.14
C PRO A 60 14.88 -0.03 15.43
N ILE A 61 15.18 -0.73 16.53
CA ILE A 61 14.67 -0.41 17.86
C ILE A 61 15.60 0.62 18.48
N ASP A 62 15.06 1.77 18.85
CA ASP A 62 15.76 2.77 19.65
C ASP A 62 15.91 2.27 21.10
N ARG A 63 17.12 1.84 21.46
CA ARG A 63 17.43 1.30 22.79
C ARG A 63 17.42 2.37 23.88
N GLU A 64 17.89 3.58 23.56
CA GLU A 64 17.89 4.70 24.49
C GLU A 64 16.45 5.05 24.89
N ARG A 65 15.55 5.06 23.90
CA ARG A 65 14.12 5.30 24.16
C ARG A 65 13.50 4.25 25.06
N VAL A 66 13.87 2.98 24.89
CA VAL A 66 13.38 1.88 25.75
C VAL A 66 13.85 2.06 27.20
N GLU A 67 15.10 2.47 27.41
CA GLU A 67 15.64 2.72 28.75
C GLU A 67 14.94 3.90 29.45
N GLN A 68 14.71 5.00 28.73
CA GLN A 68 13.97 6.16 29.24
C GLN A 68 12.54 5.79 29.66
N ILE A 69 11.84 4.99 28.84
CA ILE A 69 10.48 4.53 29.15
C ILE A 69 10.50 3.61 30.38
N ARG A 70 11.49 2.71 30.50
CA ARG A 70 11.63 1.84 31.68
C ARG A 70 11.84 2.65 32.95
N ALA A 71 12.70 3.68 32.92
CA ALA A 71 12.89 4.58 34.06
C ALA A 71 11.59 5.32 34.42
N ALA A 72 10.91 5.91 33.44
CA ALA A 72 9.65 6.63 33.66
C ALA A 72 8.51 5.73 34.19
N LEU A 73 8.50 4.44 33.83
CA LEU A 73 7.58 3.46 34.39
C LEU A 73 7.90 3.12 35.85
N GLN A 74 9.18 3.02 36.22
CA GLN A 74 9.60 2.80 37.61
C GLN A 74 9.23 3.99 38.50
N ASP A 75 9.42 5.20 37.99
CA ASP A 75 9.09 6.44 38.70
C ASP A 75 7.58 6.76 38.68
N GLY A 76 6.77 5.97 37.97
CA GLY A 76 5.32 6.17 37.83
C GLY A 76 4.91 7.41 37.02
N SER A 77 5.86 8.07 36.35
CA SER A 77 5.61 9.28 35.56
C SER A 77 5.14 8.99 34.13
N TYR A 78 5.30 7.74 33.67
CA TYR A 78 4.80 7.31 32.36
C TYR A 78 3.29 7.03 32.40
N PRO A 79 2.45 7.77 31.66
CA PRO A 79 0.99 7.66 31.76
C PRO A 79 0.48 6.37 31.11
N LEU A 80 -0.17 5.51 31.90
CA LEU A 80 -0.88 4.33 31.42
C LEU A 80 -2.34 4.70 31.12
N VAL A 81 -2.70 4.71 29.84
CA VAL A 81 -4.05 5.06 29.38
C VAL A 81 -4.67 3.85 28.69
N PRO A 82 -5.80 3.29 29.18
CA PRO A 82 -6.40 2.09 28.62
C PRO A 82 -6.68 2.16 27.11
N THR A 83 -7.10 3.32 26.61
CA THR A 83 -7.36 3.53 25.18
C THR A 83 -6.09 3.43 24.33
N LYS A 84 -4.97 4.01 24.79
CA LYS A 84 -3.67 3.91 24.10
C LYS A 84 -3.12 2.49 24.11
N ILE A 85 -3.35 1.76 25.19
CA ILE A 85 -2.96 0.35 25.29
C ILE A 85 -3.74 -0.45 24.24
N ALA A 86 -5.08 -0.35 24.24
CA ALA A 86 -5.92 -1.05 23.27
C ALA A 86 -5.53 -0.75 21.81
N ASP A 87 -5.29 0.52 21.48
CA ASP A 87 -4.85 0.93 20.14
C ASP A 87 -3.50 0.30 19.74
N ALA A 88 -2.52 0.32 20.66
CA ALA A 88 -1.23 -0.32 20.44
C ALA A 88 -1.35 -1.85 20.26
N MET A 89 -2.27 -2.50 20.97
CA MET A 89 -2.51 -3.95 20.83
C MET A 89 -3.16 -4.31 19.49
N ILE A 90 -4.10 -3.49 19.01
CA ILE A 90 -4.71 -3.63 17.68
C ILE A 90 -3.66 -3.42 16.59
N ALA A 91 -2.85 -2.37 16.71
CA ALA A 91 -1.76 -2.08 15.78
C ALA A 91 -0.71 -3.22 15.73
N ALA A 92 -0.43 -3.84 16.87
CA ALA A 92 0.47 -4.97 16.98
C ALA A 92 -0.16 -6.33 16.61
N GLN A 93 -1.46 -6.37 16.26
CA GLN A 93 -2.21 -7.59 15.92
C GLN A 93 -2.10 -8.69 16.99
N ILE A 94 -2.04 -8.31 18.27
CA ILE A 94 -1.91 -9.25 19.38
C ILE A 94 -3.26 -9.96 19.58
N SER A 95 -3.28 -11.29 19.44
CA SER A 95 -4.46 -12.12 19.71
C SER A 95 -4.40 -12.67 21.13
N PHE A 96 -5.41 -12.39 21.93
CA PHE A 96 -5.57 -12.97 23.26
C PHE A 96 -6.36 -14.27 23.15
N GLU A 97 -5.68 -15.39 22.97
CA GLU A 97 -6.33 -16.69 23.16
C GLU A 97 -6.49 -16.94 24.67
N LEU A 98 -7.73 -17.00 25.13
CA LEU A 98 -8.04 -17.54 26.45
C LEU A 98 -7.87 -19.07 26.38
N PRO A 99 -7.10 -19.69 27.29
CA PRO A 99 -7.02 -21.14 27.37
C PRO A 99 -8.42 -21.68 27.66
N ARG A 100 -8.86 -22.65 26.84
CA ARG A 100 -10.16 -23.34 27.01
C ARG A 100 -10.13 -24.31 28.18
#